data_AF-A0AA87CVJ2-F1
#
_entry.id   AF-A0AA87CVJ2-F1
#
_cell.length_a   1.000
_cell.length_b   1.000
_cell.length_c   1.000
_cell.angle_alpha   90.00
_cell.angle_beta   90.00
_cell.angle_gamma   90.00
#
_symmetry.space_group_name_H-M   'P 1'
#
loop_
_entity.id
_entity.type
_entity.pdbx_description
1 polymer ?
#
loop_
_entity_poly.entity_id
_entity_poly.type
_entity_poly.pdbx_seq_one_letter_code
_entity_poly.pdbx_strand_id
1 'polypeptide(L)'
;MLNEPNVSIQVQSVYIVSQSQPEIGRYVFAYTISIRNLGREPLQLMSRYWLITNSDGHKTEVQGEGVVGEQPIIQPGAVYRYTSGAILETPMGTMEGYYVMLNSRGEHIHVDIPPFRLALPTLIN
;
A
#
# COMPACT_ATOMS: atom_id res chain seq x y z
N MET A 1 -6.43 2.26 28.09
CA MET A 1 -6.63 2.64 26.68
C MET A 1 -5.73 1.73 25.87
N LEU A 2 -6.31 0.90 25.00
CA LEU A 2 -5.57 -0.11 24.24
C LEU A 2 -4.63 0.60 23.26
N ASN A 3 -3.33 0.33 23.37
CA ASN A 3 -2.32 0.89 22.47
C ASN A 3 -2.60 0.41 21.04
N GLU A 4 -3.19 1.26 20.21
CA GLU A 4 -3.16 1.07 18.77
C GLU A 4 -1.69 0.92 18.32
N PRO A 5 -1.39 0.05 17.34
CA PRO A 5 -0.04 -0.09 16.83
C PRO A 5 0.45 1.24 16.29
N ASN A 6 1.48 1.79 16.92
CA ASN A 6 2.15 2.98 16.43
C ASN A 6 2.97 2.60 15.21
N VAL A 7 2.35 2.60 14.02
CA VAL A 7 2.99 2.27 12.74
C VAL A 7 2.83 3.45 11.80
N SER A 8 3.93 3.84 11.17
CA SER A 8 3.91 4.88 10.14
C SER A 8 4.02 4.23 8.76
N ILE A 9 3.06 4.55 7.90
CA ILE A 9 3.02 4.15 6.50
C ILE A 9 3.39 5.36 5.64
N GLN A 10 4.39 5.19 4.77
CA GLN A 10 4.76 6.18 3.77
C GLN A 10 4.71 5.54 2.39
N VAL A 11 4.11 6.24 1.43
CA VAL A 11 3.94 5.75 0.07
C VAL A 11 4.53 6.74 -0.92
N GLN A 12 5.24 6.22 -1.91
CA GLN A 12 5.70 6.96 -3.08
C GLN A 12 5.23 6.23 -4.33
N SER A 13 4.54 6.92 -5.23
CA SER A 13 4.08 6.36 -6.50
C SER A 13 4.75 7.05 -7.68
N VAL A 14 4.92 6.31 -8.78
CA VAL A 14 5.47 6.81 -10.04
C VAL A 14 4.79 6.14 -11.22
N TYR A 15 4.49 6.94 -12.25
CA TYR A 15 3.97 6.46 -13.52
C TYR A 15 5.09 5.84 -14.38
N ILE A 16 4.86 4.65 -14.92
CA ILE A 16 5.83 3.91 -15.72
C ILE A 16 5.46 4.01 -17.20
N VAL A 17 5.98 5.05 -17.87
CA VAL A 17 5.72 5.36 -19.28
C VAL A 17 5.96 4.14 -20.18
N SER A 18 7.08 3.45 -19.99
CA SER A 18 7.50 2.34 -20.85
C SER A 18 6.64 1.08 -20.75
N GLN A 19 5.78 0.96 -19.74
CA GLN A 19 4.87 -0.18 -19.54
C GLN A 19 3.40 0.18 -19.76
N SER A 20 3.13 1.45 -20.06
CA SER A 20 1.79 2.01 -20.22
C SER A 20 1.44 2.15 -21.69
N GLN A 21 0.14 2.05 -22.00
CA GLN A 21 -0.45 2.23 -23.33
C GLN A 21 -1.72 3.08 -23.17
N PRO A 22 -1.58 4.41 -23.02
CA PRO A 22 -2.72 5.32 -22.80
C PRO A 22 -3.81 5.24 -23.88
N GLU A 23 -3.43 4.93 -25.11
CA GLU A 23 -4.30 4.78 -26.27
C GLU A 23 -5.34 3.65 -26.13
N ILE A 24 -5.06 2.65 -25.28
CA ILE A 24 -6.01 1.58 -24.93
C ILE A 24 -6.43 1.65 -23.45
N GLY A 25 -6.23 2.80 -22.79
CA GLY A 25 -6.61 2.99 -21.40
C GLY A 25 -5.76 2.19 -20.41
N ARG A 26 -4.50 1.90 -20.70
CA ARG A 26 -3.62 1.15 -19.78
C ARG A 26 -2.57 2.07 -19.15
N TYR A 27 -2.71 2.36 -17.86
CA TYR A 27 -1.76 3.19 -17.11
C TYR A 27 -1.09 2.38 -16.00
N VAL A 28 0.23 2.19 -16.11
CA VAL A 28 1.02 1.39 -15.15
C VAL A 28 1.71 2.31 -14.16
N PHE A 29 1.52 2.03 -12.88
CA PHE A 29 2.19 2.73 -11.79
C PHE A 29 3.01 1.75 -10.97
N ALA A 30 4.21 2.17 -10.56
CA ALA A 30 4.92 1.53 -9.47
C ALA A 30 4.67 2.32 -8.18
N TYR A 31 4.54 1.63 -7.05
CA TYR A 31 4.47 2.26 -5.75
C TYR A 31 5.43 1.58 -4.78
N THR A 32 6.09 2.38 -3.96
CA THR A 32 7.01 1.94 -2.91
C THR A 32 6.40 2.31 -1.56
N ILE A 33 6.23 1.32 -0.70
CA ILE A 33 5.69 1.51 0.65
C ILE A 33 6.80 1.27 1.67
N SER A 34 6.93 2.20 2.61
CA SER A 34 7.75 2.06 3.80
C SER A 34 6.84 1.89 5.01
N ILE A 35 6.97 0.75 5.70
CA ILE A 35 6.25 0.40 6.92
C ILE A 35 7.23 0.53 8.07
N ARG A 36 7.02 1.53 8.93
CA ARG A 36 7.88 1.78 10.09
C ARG A 36 7.16 1.41 11.38
N ASN A 37 7.72 0.49 12.14
CA ASN A 37 7.22 0.17 13.48
C ASN A 37 7.77 1.21 14.48
N LEU A 38 6.90 2.09 14.98
CA LEU A 38 7.20 3.07 16.02
C LEU A 38 6.79 2.58 17.42
N GLY A 39 6.29 1.35 17.51
CA GLY A 39 5.97 0.66 18.75
C GLY A 39 7.21 0.14 19.48
N ARG A 40 6.96 -0.56 20.58
CA ARG A 40 8.00 -1.17 21.43
C ARG A 40 8.15 -2.67 21.27
N GLU A 41 7.23 -3.29 20.52
CA GLU A 41 7.13 -4.72 20.31
C GLU A 41 7.19 -5.03 18.80
N PRO A 42 7.69 -6.21 18.39
CA PRO A 42 7.70 -6.60 16.98
C PRO A 42 6.27 -6.80 16.44
N LEU A 43 6.10 -6.55 15.14
CA LEU A 43 4.87 -6.79 14.40
C LEU A 43 5.18 -7.63 13.16
N GLN A 44 4.34 -8.61 12.84
CA GLN A 44 4.46 -9.38 11.60
C GLN A 44 3.33 -9.03 10.65
N LEU A 45 3.65 -8.69 9.40
CA LEU A 45 2.65 -8.49 8.36
C LEU A 45 2.13 -9.83 7.87
N MET A 46 0.83 -10.07 8.01
CA MET A 46 0.19 -11.34 7.64
C MET A 46 -0.52 -11.26 6.29
N SER A 47 -1.28 -10.18 6.06
CA SER A 47 -2.04 -9.99 4.83
C SER A 47 -2.29 -8.51 4.54
N ARG A 48 -2.79 -8.24 3.33
CA ARG A 48 -3.14 -6.90 2.86
C ARG A 48 -4.52 -6.90 2.22
N TYR A 49 -5.17 -5.75 2.32
CA TYR A 49 -6.35 -5.38 1.56
C TYR A 49 -6.09 -4.04 0.87
N TRP A 50 -6.54 -3.93 -0.37
CA TRP A 50 -6.50 -2.73 -1.19
C TRP A 50 -7.87 -2.45 -1.78
N LEU A 51 -8.28 -1.19 -1.70
CA LEU A 51 -9.34 -0.59 -2.50
C LEU A 51 -8.68 0.36 -3.50
N ILE A 52 -8.86 0.06 -4.79
CA ILE A 52 -8.35 0.86 -5.90
C ILE A 52 -9.55 1.57 -6.53
N THR A 53 -9.51 2.89 -6.65
CA THR A 53 -10.57 3.70 -7.26
C THR A 53 -10.02 4.45 -8.47
N ASN A 54 -10.55 4.15 -9.66
CA ASN A 54 -10.28 4.88 -10.90
C ASN A 54 -10.91 6.29 -10.84
N SER A 55 -10.46 7.23 -11.67
CA SER A 55 -11.01 8.59 -11.69
C SER A 55 -12.47 8.68 -12.15
N ASP A 56 -12.96 7.66 -12.85
CA ASP A 56 -14.36 7.53 -13.26
C ASP A 56 -15.27 6.93 -12.17
N GLY A 57 -14.68 6.60 -11.01
CA GLY A 57 -15.38 6.03 -9.86
C GLY A 57 -15.45 4.50 -9.85
N HIS A 58 -14.90 3.80 -10.84
CA HIS A 58 -14.83 2.34 -10.81
C HIS A 58 -13.91 1.88 -9.67
N LYS A 59 -14.36 0.87 -8.91
CA LYS A 59 -13.66 0.36 -7.73
C LYS A 59 -13.26 -1.11 -7.91
N THR A 60 -12.02 -1.43 -7.51
CA THR A 60 -11.49 -2.80 -7.52
C THR A 60 -10.90 -3.12 -6.16
N GLU A 61 -11.26 -4.27 -5.61
CA GLU A 61 -10.74 -4.76 -4.34
C GLU A 61 -9.71 -5.85 -4.58
N VAL A 62 -8.57 -5.77 -3.90
CA VAL A 62 -7.50 -6.76 -3.97
C VAL A 62 -7.08 -7.16 -2.57
N GLN A 63 -7.11 -8.45 -2.29
CA GLN A 63 -6.69 -9.00 -1.01
C GLN A 63 -5.73 -10.17 -1.20
N GLY A 64 -4.83 -10.39 -0.25
CA GLY A 64 -3.92 -11.53 -0.28
C GLY A 64 -2.95 -11.57 0.89
N GLU A 65 -2.30 -12.72 1.03
CA GLU A 65 -1.29 -12.93 2.06
C GLU A 65 -0.03 -12.12 1.77
N GLY A 66 0.57 -11.62 2.85
CA GLY A 66 1.84 -10.90 2.84
C GLY A 66 1.84 -9.66 1.96
N VAL A 67 3.05 -9.29 1.55
CA VAL A 67 3.38 -8.30 0.53
C VAL A 67 4.51 -8.87 -0.31
N VAL A 68 4.42 -8.76 -1.64
CA VAL A 68 5.46 -9.25 -2.59
C VAL A 68 5.91 -10.71 -2.35
N GLY A 69 5.05 -11.56 -1.78
CA GLY A 69 5.35 -12.96 -1.46
C GLY A 69 5.97 -13.18 -0.07
N GLU A 70 6.07 -12.14 0.76
CA GLU A 70 6.69 -12.17 2.08
C GLU A 70 5.71 -11.76 3.20
N GLN A 71 5.92 -12.31 4.39
CA GLN A 71 5.25 -11.92 5.64
C GLN A 71 6.29 -11.38 6.65
N PRO A 72 6.81 -10.15 6.44
CA PRO A 72 7.95 -9.64 7.18
C PRO A 72 7.62 -9.40 8.66
N ILE A 73 8.59 -9.71 9.52
CA ILE A 73 8.61 -9.28 10.93
C ILE A 73 9.37 -7.96 11.02
N ILE A 74 8.69 -6.91 11.48
CA ILE A 74 9.21 -5.56 11.62
C ILE A 74 9.50 -5.29 13.10
N GLN A 75 10.79 -5.26 13.44
CA GLN A 75 11.27 -4.98 14.79
C GLN A 75 10.95 -3.54 15.22
N PRO A 76 10.87 -3.26 16.53
CA PRO A 76 10.73 -1.90 17.06
C PRO A 76 11.76 -0.94 16.46
N GLY A 77 11.30 0.20 15.93
CA GLY A 77 12.13 1.22 15.28
C GLY A 77 12.56 0.90 13.84
N ALA A 78 12.40 -0.34 13.38
CA ALA A 78 12.80 -0.78 12.05
C ALA A 78 11.80 -0.36 10.97
N VAL A 79 12.28 -0.39 9.72
CA VAL A 79 11.50 -0.09 8.52
C VAL A 79 11.59 -1.27 7.57
N TYR A 80 10.44 -1.77 7.12
CA TYR A 80 10.36 -2.66 5.97
C TYR A 80 9.92 -1.85 4.75
N ARG A 81 10.58 -2.05 3.61
CA ARG A 81 10.28 -1.33 2.37
C ARG A 81 10.14 -2.31 1.22
N TYR A 82 9.08 -2.13 0.43
CA TYR A 82 8.87 -2.93 -0.78
C TYR A 82 8.29 -2.07 -1.90
N THR A 83 8.49 -2.51 -3.14
CA THR A 83 7.92 -1.90 -4.35
C THR A 83 7.01 -2.91 -5.04
N SER A 84 5.85 -2.45 -5.51
CA SER A 84 4.93 -3.25 -6.31
C SER A 84 4.28 -2.38 -7.40
N GLY A 85 3.36 -2.95 -8.18
CA GLY A 85 2.73 -2.30 -9.32
C GLY A 85 1.20 -2.30 -9.22
N ALA A 86 0.59 -1.29 -9.83
CA ALA A 86 -0.85 -1.21 -10.08
C ALA A 86 -1.10 -0.80 -11.53
N ILE A 87 -2.18 -1.30 -12.11
CA ILE A 87 -2.65 -0.91 -13.43
C ILE A 87 -3.98 -0.21 -13.23
N LEU A 88 -4.12 1.01 -13.76
CA LEU A 88 -5.38 1.73 -13.82
C LEU A 88 -5.88 1.83 -15.26
N GLU A 89 -7.19 1.95 -15.38
CA GLU A 89 -7.87 2.19 -16.66
C GLU A 89 -7.94 3.69 -17.02
N THR A 90 -7.52 4.53 -16.08
CA THR A 90 -7.60 5.99 -16.13
C THR A 90 -6.24 6.63 -15.81
N PRO A 91 -5.96 7.86 -16.29
CA PRO A 91 -4.67 8.53 -16.06
C PRO A 91 -4.44 8.95 -14.61
N MET A 92 -5.47 8.86 -13.76
CA MET A 92 -5.35 9.05 -12.33
C MET A 92 -6.32 8.14 -11.56
N GLY A 93 -6.00 7.87 -10.31
CA GLY A 93 -6.87 7.19 -9.37
C GLY A 93 -6.30 7.24 -7.96
N THR A 94 -6.95 6.54 -7.04
CA THR A 94 -6.50 6.41 -5.65
C THR A 94 -6.37 4.95 -5.25
N MET A 95 -5.47 4.70 -4.31
CA MET A 95 -5.39 3.43 -3.59
C MET A 95 -5.44 3.72 -2.10
N GLU A 96 -6.21 2.92 -1.37
CA GLU A 96 -6.29 2.93 0.10
C GLU A 96 -6.49 1.50 0.59
N GLY A 97 -6.31 1.23 1.87
CA GLY A 97 -6.51 -0.11 2.39
C GLY A 97 -5.97 -0.29 3.79
N TYR A 98 -5.60 -1.53 4.11
CA TYR A 98 -5.00 -1.84 5.41
C TYR A 98 -4.15 -3.11 5.33
N TYR A 99 -3.21 -3.22 6.26
CA TYR A 99 -2.53 -4.47 6.57
C TYR A 99 -3.16 -5.13 7.79
N VAL A 100 -3.22 -6.45 7.77
CA VAL A 100 -3.43 -7.24 8.98
C VAL A 100 -2.06 -7.63 9.53
N MET A 101 -1.78 -7.18 10.75
CA MET A 101 -0.53 -7.46 11.46
C MET A 101 -0.78 -8.39 12.65
N LEU A 102 0.18 -9.25 12.97
CA LEU A 102 0.20 -10.05 14.19
C LEU A 102 1.17 -9.40 15.20
N ASN A 103 0.71 -9.13 16.42
CA ASN A 103 1.56 -8.58 17.47
C ASN A 103 2.27 -9.66 18.31
N SER A 104 3.14 -9.25 19.25
CA SER A 104 3.86 -10.17 20.14
C SER A 104 2.98 -10.99 21.08
N ARG A 105 1.68 -10.63 21.22
CA ARG A 105 0.67 -11.39 21.98
C ARG A 105 -0.12 -12.38 21.12
N GLY A 106 0.15 -12.45 19.82
CA GLY A 106 -0.59 -13.29 18.87
C GLY A 106 -1.95 -12.71 18.48
N GLU A 107 -2.20 -11.43 18.74
CA GLU A 107 -3.45 -10.76 18.33
C GLU A 107 -3.29 -10.13 16.95
N HIS A 108 -4.35 -10.21 16.15
CA HIS A 108 -4.42 -9.51 14.88
C HIS A 108 -4.86 -8.07 15.09
N ILE A 109 -4.16 -7.14 14.43
CA ILE A 109 -4.45 -5.71 14.46
C ILE A 109 -4.44 -5.17 13.03
N HIS A 110 -5.27 -4.16 12.77
CA HIS A 110 -5.29 -3.47 11.50
C HIS A 110 -4.37 -2.26 11.53
N VAL A 111 -3.63 -2.07 10.44
CA VAL A 111 -2.84 -0.86 10.19
C VAL A 111 -3.31 -0.26 8.89
N ASP A 112 -3.97 0.89 8.98
CA ASP A 112 -4.51 1.57 7.81
C ASP A 112 -3.40 2.09 6.90
N ILE A 113 -3.68 2.02 5.60
CA ILE A 113 -2.91 2.65 4.54
C ILE A 113 -3.73 3.85 4.07
N PRO A 114 -3.32 5.08 4.42
CA PRO A 114 -4.04 6.27 4.00
C PRO A 114 -4.18 6.34 2.47
N PRO A 115 -5.26 6.93 1.95
CA PRO A 115 -5.42 7.13 0.52
C PRO A 115 -4.24 7.86 -0.10
N PHE A 116 -3.67 7.28 -1.16
CA PHE A 116 -2.64 7.94 -1.97
C PHE A 116 -3.02 7.95 -3.44
N ARG A 117 -2.51 8.95 -4.16
CA ARG A 117 -2.81 9.16 -5.56
C ARG A 117 -1.84 8.35 -6.44
N LEU A 118 -2.39 7.76 -7.48
CA LEU A 118 -1.68 7.31 -8.67
C LEU A 118 -2.06 8.30 -9.77
N ALA A 119 -1.12 9.09 -10.26
CA ALA A 119 -1.43 10.10 -11.28
C ALA A 119 -0.23 10.33 -12.19
N LEU A 120 -0.51 10.71 -13.44
CA LEU A 120 0.52 11.25 -14.32
C LEU A 120 1.19 12.47 -13.65
N PRO A 121 2.51 12.69 -13.80
CA PRO A 121 3.20 13.82 -13.19
C PRO A 121 2.58 15.19 -13.52
N THR A 122 2.02 15.33 -14.72
CA THR A 122 1.34 16.55 -15.20
C THR A 122 0.01 16.85 -14.49
N LEU A 123 -0.50 15.92 -13.68
CA LEU A 123 -1.79 16.03 -12.97
C LEU A 123 -1.60 16.22 -11.46
N ILE A 124 -0.36 16.34 -10.98
CA ILE A 124 -0.01 16.58 -9.58
C ILE A 124 0.30 18.08 -9.45
N ASN A 125 -0.71 18.88 -9.08
CA ASN A 125 -0.54 20.28 -8.67
C ASN A 125 -0.42 20.39 -7.15
#